data_AF-A0AA39D9F2-F1
#
_entry.id   AF-A0AA39D9F2-F1
#
_cell.length_a   1.000
_cell.length_b   1.000
_cell.length_c   1.000
_cell.angle_alpha   90.00
_cell.angle_beta   90.00
_cell.angle_gamma   90.00
#
_symmetry.space_group_name_H-M   'P 1'
#
loop_
_entity.id
_entity.type
_entity.pdbx_description
1 polymer ?
#
loop_
_entity_poly.entity_id
_entity_poly.type
_entity_poly.pdbx_seq_one_letter_code
_entity_poly.pdbx_strand_id
1 'polypeptide(L)'
;MTFLCWLLMWFKAISGLRVNLDKSELIPVGRIENVEELAEKLGCKVGRLPFTYLGMPLGAPFNSTAAWDGIKERFRKRLAMWKWQYISNRGANHLDSRHFV
;
A
#
# COMPACT_ATOMS: atom_id res chain seq x y z
N MET A 1 -13.54 -23.01 3.25
CA MET A 1 -12.15 -23.13 2.73
C MET A 1 -12.06 -23.64 1.31
N THR A 2 -12.87 -24.62 0.89
CA THR A 2 -12.93 -25.09 -0.50
C THR A 2 -13.25 -23.98 -1.51
N PHE A 3 -14.16 -23.06 -1.16
CA PHE A 3 -14.56 -21.96 -2.04
C PHE A 3 -13.42 -21.02 -2.43
N LEU A 4 -12.57 -20.60 -1.49
CA LEU A 4 -11.48 -19.68 -1.77
C LEU A 4 -10.40 -20.33 -2.64
N CYS A 5 -10.04 -21.58 -2.36
CA CYS A 5 -9.14 -22.35 -3.21
C CYS A 5 -9.70 -22.49 -4.64
N TRP A 6 -10.99 -22.80 -4.77
CA TRP A 6 -11.67 -22.87 -6.07
C TRP A 6 -11.65 -21.53 -6.81
N LEU A 7 -11.93 -20.43 -6.13
CA LEU A 7 -11.91 -19.09 -6.71
C LEU A 7 -10.51 -18.74 -7.25
N LEU A 8 -9.45 -19.03 -6.49
CA LEU A 8 -8.07 -18.81 -6.93
C LEU A 8 -7.68 -19.73 -8.11
N MET A 9 -8.19 -20.95 -8.14
CA MET A 9 -8.00 -21.86 -9.28
C MET A 9 -8.69 -21.33 -10.55
N TRP A 10 -9.94 -20.87 -10.45
CA TRP A 10 -10.66 -20.28 -11.57
C TRP A 10 -10.03 -18.97 -12.05
N PHE A 11 -9.58 -18.11 -11.12
CA PHE A 11 -8.82 -16.92 -11.47
C PHE A 11 -7.57 -17.27 -12.28
N LYS A 12 -6.79 -18.28 -11.84
CA LYS A 12 -5.62 -18.76 -12.57
C LYS A 12 -5.99 -19.30 -13.95
N ALA A 13 -7.07 -20.06 -14.06
CA ALA A 13 -7.53 -20.65 -15.32
C ALA A 13 -7.98 -19.59 -16.34
N ILE A 14 -8.71 -18.56 -15.89
CA ILE A 14 -9.26 -17.52 -16.76
C ILE A 14 -8.20 -16.47 -17.12
N SER A 15 -7.40 -16.02 -16.15
CA SER A 15 -6.42 -14.95 -16.36
C SER A 15 -5.08 -15.43 -16.92
N GLY A 16 -4.76 -16.72 -16.79
CA GLY A 16 -3.42 -17.25 -17.06
C GLY A 16 -2.35 -16.78 -16.06
N LEU A 17 -2.72 -16.02 -15.02
CA LEU A 17 -1.80 -15.50 -14.03
C LEU A 17 -1.60 -16.46 -12.86
N ARG A 18 -0.39 -16.48 -12.30
CA ARG A 18 -0.07 -17.24 -11.09
C ARG A 18 -0.05 -16.31 -9.88
N VAL A 19 -0.85 -16.65 -8.87
CA VAL A 19 -0.85 -15.95 -7.59
C VAL A 19 0.52 -16.11 -6.92
N ASN A 20 1.09 -15.01 -6.44
CA ASN A 20 2.35 -15.03 -5.71
C ASN A 20 2.06 -15.21 -4.21
N LEU A 21 2.15 -16.47 -3.76
CA LEU A 21 1.87 -16.82 -2.37
C LEU A 21 2.94 -16.32 -1.39
N ASP A 22 4.20 -16.15 -1.84
CA ASP A 22 5.29 -15.61 -1.01
C ASP A 22 5.07 -14.17 -0.57
N LYS A 23 4.36 -13.40 -1.42
CA LYS A 23 3.94 -12.01 -1.19
C LYS A 23 2.50 -11.88 -0.67
N SER A 24 1.76 -12.98 -0.59
CA SER A 24 0.38 -12.96 -0.13
C SER A 24 0.34 -13.25 1.37
N GLU A 25 -0.51 -12.50 2.07
CA GLU A 25 -0.73 -12.68 3.51
C GLU A 25 -2.22 -12.76 3.80
N LEU A 26 -2.61 -13.68 4.69
CA LEU A 26 -3.96 -13.79 5.24
C LEU A 26 -4.01 -12.96 6.53
N ILE A 27 -4.80 -11.88 6.51
CA ILE A 27 -4.91 -10.96 7.64
C ILE A 27 -6.29 -11.13 8.28
N PRO A 28 -6.38 -11.60 9.54
CA PRO A 28 -7.66 -11.74 10.20
C PRO A 28 -8.25 -10.39 10.56
N VAL A 29 -9.55 -10.22 10.30
CA VAL A 29 -10.31 -9.02 10.69
C VAL A 29 -11.34 -9.44 11.73
N GLY A 30 -11.14 -9.02 12.98
CA GLY A 30 -11.96 -9.43 14.13
C GLY A 30 -11.46 -10.73 14.78
N ARG A 31 -12.33 -11.40 15.54
CA ARG A 31 -12.01 -12.71 16.15
C ARG A 31 -12.30 -13.81 15.13
N ILE A 32 -11.24 -14.42 14.63
CA ILE A 32 -11.30 -15.57 13.74
C ILE A 32 -10.44 -16.65 14.37
N GLU A 33 -11.03 -17.81 14.62
CA GLU A 33 -10.30 -18.99 15.09
C GLU A 33 -9.67 -19.71 13.89
N ASN A 34 -8.54 -20.39 14.11
CA ASN A 34 -7.85 -21.24 13.13
C ASN A 34 -7.20 -20.52 11.93
N VAL A 35 -6.87 -19.24 12.04
CA VAL A 35 -6.28 -18.44 10.93
C VAL A 35 -4.98 -19.07 10.40
N GLU A 36 -4.19 -19.68 11.28
CA GLU A 36 -2.96 -20.39 10.97
C GLU A 36 -3.22 -21.58 10.05
N GLU A 37 -4.19 -22.44 10.39
CA GLU A 37 -4.60 -23.58 9.55
C GLU A 37 -5.08 -23.10 8.17
N LEU A 38 -5.77 -21.96 8.12
CA LEU A 38 -6.25 -21.39 6.86
C LEU A 38 -5.12 -20.89 5.97
N ALA A 39 -4.14 -20.22 6.57
CA ALA A 39 -2.98 -19.71 5.86
C ALA A 39 -2.12 -20.86 5.32
N GLU A 40 -1.91 -21.91 6.12
CA GLU A 40 -1.22 -23.14 5.69
C GLU A 40 -1.93 -23.80 4.50
N LYS A 41 -3.26 -23.93 4.57
CA LYS A 41 -4.05 -24.53 3.49
C LYS A 41 -4.03 -23.71 2.18
N LEU A 42 -3.90 -22.39 2.29
CA LEU A 42 -3.74 -21.49 1.14
C LEU A 42 -2.30 -21.39 0.66
N GLY A 43 -1.33 -21.84 1.47
CA GLY A 43 0.10 -21.69 1.22
C GLY A 43 0.60 -20.26 1.35
N CYS A 44 -0.09 -19.40 2.11
CA CYS A 44 0.30 -18.01 2.34
C CYS A 44 0.68 -17.78 3.82
N LYS A 45 1.25 -16.62 4.13
CA LYS A 45 1.64 -16.27 5.51
C LYS A 45 0.46 -15.66 6.26
N VAL A 46 0.43 -15.77 7.58
CA VAL A 46 -0.50 -14.98 8.41
C VAL A 46 0.07 -13.57 8.59
N GLY A 47 -0.68 -12.56 8.15
CA GLY A 47 -0.33 -11.14 8.33
C GLY A 47 -1.08 -10.52 9.50
N ARG A 48 -0.75 -9.27 9.84
CA ARG A 48 -1.34 -8.54 10.98
C ARG A 48 -1.58 -7.07 10.64
N LEU A 49 -2.57 -6.46 11.29
CA LEU A 49 -2.77 -5.02 11.26
C LEU A 49 -1.86 -4.31 12.29
N PRO A 50 -1.44 -3.07 12.04
CA PRO A 50 -1.57 -2.35 10.76
C PRO A 50 -0.53 -2.82 9.72
N PHE A 51 -0.88 -2.79 8.43
CA PHE A 51 0.04 -3.12 7.33
C PHE A 51 -0.04 -2.07 6.21
N THR A 52 0.91 -2.08 5.28
CA THR A 52 0.92 -1.13 4.15
C THR A 52 0.43 -1.79 2.87
N TYR A 53 -0.61 -1.23 2.25
CA TYR A 53 -1.12 -1.65 0.95
C TYR A 53 -1.06 -0.49 -0.04
N LEU A 54 -0.34 -0.67 -1.14
CA LEU A 54 -0.13 0.37 -2.17
C LEU A 54 0.39 1.71 -1.60
N GLY A 55 1.15 1.63 -0.50
CA GLY A 55 1.66 2.80 0.23
C GLY A 55 0.71 3.36 1.28
N MET A 56 -0.53 2.86 1.40
CA MET A 56 -1.48 3.30 2.41
C MET A 56 -1.42 2.40 3.66
N PRO A 57 -1.33 2.97 4.87
CA PRO A 57 -1.41 2.18 6.10
C PRO A 57 -2.86 1.77 6.34
N LEU A 58 -3.12 0.46 6.26
CA LEU A 58 -4.40 -0.16 6.57
C LEU A 58 -4.40 -0.65 8.02
N GLY A 59 -5.52 -0.46 8.71
CA GLY A 59 -5.68 -0.82 10.13
C GLY A 59 -5.00 0.13 11.12
N ALA A 60 -4.28 1.15 10.63
CA ALA A 60 -3.80 2.22 11.50
C ALA A 60 -4.98 3.10 11.95
N PRO A 61 -4.96 3.65 13.17
CA PRO A 61 -5.97 4.61 13.59
C PRO A 61 -6.06 5.77 12.59
N PHE A 62 -7.28 6.14 12.17
CA PHE A 62 -7.46 7.18 11.14
C PHE A 62 -6.90 8.55 11.57
N ASN A 63 -6.86 8.79 12.89
CA ASN A 63 -6.33 9.99 13.52
C ASN A 63 -4.83 9.92 13.84
N SER A 64 -4.14 8.84 13.44
CA SER A 64 -2.70 8.70 13.65
C SER A 64 -1.92 9.65 12.75
N THR A 65 -1.38 10.73 13.31
CA THR A 65 -0.53 11.69 12.59
C THR A 65 0.68 11.01 11.95
N ALA A 66 1.31 10.09 12.67
CA ALA A 66 2.47 9.34 12.18
C ALA A 66 2.15 8.49 10.94
N ALA A 67 0.97 7.89 10.85
CA ALA A 67 0.53 7.14 9.67
C ALA A 67 0.39 8.06 8.44
N TRP A 68 -0.06 9.30 8.64
CA TRP A 68 -0.20 10.30 7.57
C TRP A 68 1.10 10.99 7.18
N ASP A 69 2.08 11.10 8.09
CA ASP A 69 3.36 11.76 7.81
C ASP A 69 4.13 11.08 6.67
N GLY A 70 4.18 9.75 6.66
CA GLY A 70 4.81 9.00 5.56
C GLY A 70 4.11 9.20 4.21
N ILE A 71 2.78 9.39 4.21
CA ILE A 71 2.01 9.71 3.00
C ILE A 71 2.36 11.11 2.52
N LYS A 72 2.26 12.11 3.41
CA LYS A 72 2.56 13.52 3.10
C LYS A 72 3.96 13.66 2.51
N GLU A 73 4.96 13.00 3.09
CA GLU A 73 6.33 13.09 2.61
C GLU A 73 6.51 12.52 1.19
N ARG A 74 5.85 11.40 0.87
CA ARG A 74 5.87 10.86 -0.50
C ARG A 74 5.25 11.82 -1.52
N PHE A 75 4.15 12.48 -1.16
CA PHE A 75 3.54 13.50 -2.01
C PHE A 75 4.46 14.71 -2.18
N ARG A 76 5.08 15.20 -1.09
CA ARG A 76 6.05 16.31 -1.14
C ARG A 76 7.23 16.00 -2.06
N LYS A 77 7.82 14.81 -1.97
CA LYS A 77 8.92 14.38 -2.85
C LYS A 77 8.51 14.32 -4.31
N ARG A 78 7.33 13.77 -4.62
CA ARG A 78 6.79 13.73 -5.99
C ARG A 78 6.55 15.13 -6.56
N LEU A 79 5.92 16.01 -5.77
CA LEU A 79 5.68 17.40 -6.16
C LEU A 79 6.97 18.18 -6.34
N ALA A 80 7.97 17.97 -5.49
CA ALA A 80 9.28 18.58 -5.64
C ALA A 80 9.91 18.16 -6.97
N MET A 81 9.97 16.86 -7.28
CA MET A 81 10.51 16.38 -8.55
C MET A 81 9.78 16.96 -9.77
N TRP A 82 8.45 17.04 -9.72
CA TRP A 82 7.67 17.68 -10.78
C TRP A 82 8.00 19.18 -10.92
N LYS A 83 8.10 19.89 -9.80
CA LYS A 83 8.49 21.32 -9.78
C LYS A 83 9.85 21.52 -10.46
N TRP A 84 10.83 20.66 -10.18
CA TRP A 84 12.16 20.70 -10.80
C TRP A 84 12.15 20.41 -12.30
N GLN A 85 11.24 19.55 -12.79
CA GLN A 85 11.17 19.17 -14.20
C GLN A 85 10.45 20.20 -15.09
N TYR A 86 9.48 20.92 -14.54
CA TYR A 86 8.57 21.75 -15.35
C TYR A 86 8.67 23.25 -15.10
N ILE A 87 9.41 23.71 -14.10
CA ILE A 87 9.69 25.13 -13.92
C ILE A 87 11.02 25.44 -14.61
N SER A 88 10.97 26.18 -15.73
CA SER A 88 12.20 26.74 -16.30
C SER A 88 12.87 27.67 -15.28
N ASN A 89 14.21 27.74 -15.27
CA ASN A 89 15.00 28.52 -14.31
C ASN A 89 14.51 29.97 -14.08
N ARG A 90 13.73 30.54 -15.01
CA ARG A 90 13.12 31.87 -14.88
C ARG A 90 11.93 31.93 -13.89
N GLY A 91 11.10 30.90 -13.82
CA GLY A 91 9.93 30.86 -12.93
C GLY A 91 10.29 30.51 -11.49
N ALA A 92 11.38 29.74 -11.28
CA ALA A 92 11.87 29.36 -9.97
C ALA A 92 12.38 30.58 -9.18
N ASN A 93 13.10 31.48 -9.86
CA ASN A 93 13.68 32.68 -9.24
C ASN A 93 12.64 33.77 -8.92
N HIS A 94 11.46 33.76 -9.54
CA HIS A 94 10.43 34.78 -9.30
C HIS A 94 9.58 34.52 -8.03
N LEU A 95 9.53 33.27 -7.56
CA LEU A 95 8.76 32.89 -6.36
C LEU A 95 9.59 33.00 -5.07
N ASP A 96 10.92 32.95 -5.16
CA ASP A 96 11.83 33.09 -4.01
C ASP A 96 12.02 34.57 -3.60
N SER A 97 11.88 35.50 -4.54
CA SER A 97 11.98 36.94 -4.27
C SER A 97 10.79 37.55 -3.50
N ARG A 98 9.73 36.79 -3.20
CA ARG A 98 8.57 37.30 -2.43
C ARG A 98 8.59 36.92 -0.95
N HIS A 99 9.66 36.30 -0.46
CA HIS A 99 9.88 36.04 0.96
C HIS A 99 11.00 36.90 1.57
N PHE A 100 11.51 37.88 0.83
CA PHE A 100 12.44 38.90 1.32
C PHE A 100 12.07 40.30 0.78
N VAL A 101 10.86 40.77 1.11
CA VAL A 101 10.54 42.19 1.37
C VAL A 101 9.47 42.21 2.46
#